data_AF-A0A529L5L0-F1
#
_entry.id   AF-A0A529L5L0-F1
#
_cell.length_a   1.000
_cell.length_b   1.000
_cell.length_c   1.000
_cell.angle_alpha   90.00
_cell.angle_beta   90.00
_cell.angle_gamma   90.00
#
_symmetry.space_group_name_H-M   'P 1'
#
loop_
_entity.id
_entity.type
_entity.pdbx_description
1 polymer ?
#
loop_
_entity_poly.entity_id
_entity_poly.type
_entity_poly.pdbx_seq_one_letter_code
_entity_poly.pdbx_strand_id
1 'polypeptide(L)' 'MTMQPASTEIASRTAAIVEELKGLEGPLLPILHGIQEEFGHVPQDALPVIADGLNLSRAEVHGVVT' A
#
# COMPACT_ATOMS: atom_id res chain seq x y z
N MET A 1 -26.26 -10.27 7.35
CA MET A 1 -25.17 -10.76 6.50
C MET A 1 -24.86 -9.65 5.50
N THR A 2 -24.15 -8.60 5.91
CA THR A 2 -23.86 -7.46 5.03
C THR A 2 -22.53 -6.80 5.43
N MET A 3 -21.74 -6.54 4.39
CA MET A 3 -20.68 -5.52 4.26
C MET A 3 -19.29 -5.82 4.83
N GLN A 4 -18.39 -6.26 3.94
CA GLN A 4 -16.99 -5.83 3.96
C GLN A 4 -16.67 -5.00 2.69
N PRO A 5 -17.13 -3.75 2.57
CA PRO A 5 -16.66 -2.80 1.56
C PRO A 5 -15.30 -2.19 1.94
N ALA A 6 -14.98 -2.14 3.24
CA ALA A 6 -13.81 -1.42 3.75
C ALA A 6 -12.48 -1.95 3.18
N SER A 7 -12.29 -3.27 3.08
CA SER A 7 -11.06 -3.86 2.51
C SER A 7 -10.90 -3.55 1.01
N THR A 8 -12.00 -3.52 0.25
CA THR A 8 -11.98 -3.15 -1.17
C THR A 8 -11.66 -1.66 -1.35
N GLU A 9 -12.20 -0.79 -0.50
CA GLU A 9 -11.87 0.64 -0.50
C GLU A 9 -10.40 0.88 -0.16
N ILE A 10 -9.86 0.21 0.87
CA ILE A 10 -8.43 0.27 1.22
C ILE A 10 -7.58 -0.14 0.02
N ALA A 11 -7.89 -1.27 -0.63
CA ALA A 11 -7.13 -1.74 -1.77
C ALA A 11 -7.17 -0.74 -2.94
N SER A 12 -8.35 -0.18 -3.26
CA SER A 12 -8.50 0.79 -4.34
C SER A 12 -7.76 2.10 -4.07
N ARG A 13 -7.84 2.63 -2.85
CA ARG A 13 -7.11 3.84 -2.43
C ARG A 13 -5.59 3.60 -2.42
N THR A 14 -5.15 2.46 -1.89
CA THR A 14 -3.74 2.05 -1.89
C THR A 14 -3.19 1.98 -3.31
N ALA A 15 -3.92 1.35 -4.23
CA ALA A 15 -3.50 1.24 -5.63
C ALA A 15 -3.32 2.62 -6.29
N ALA A 16 -4.19 3.59 -5.99
CA ALA A 16 -4.05 4.95 -6.51
C ALA A 16 -2.74 5.63 -6.04
N ILE A 17 -2.42 5.50 -4.75
CA ILE A 17 -1.17 6.03 -4.16
C ILE A 17 0.06 5.34 -4.76
N VAL A 18 0.00 4.02 -4.93
CA VAL A 18 1.09 3.25 -5.55
C VAL A 18 1.32 3.70 -6.99
N GLU A 19 0.26 3.83 -7.80
CA GLU A 19 0.38 4.27 -9.19
C GLU A 19 0.95 5.68 -9.34
N GLU A 20 0.62 6.59 -8.41
CA GLU A 20 1.12 7.96 -8.40
C GLU A 20 2.62 8.03 -8.05
N LEU A 21 3.06 7.20 -7.11
CA LEU A 21 4.39 7.29 -6.51
C LEU A 21 5.39 6.24 -7.03
N LYS A 22 4.95 5.20 -7.76
CA LYS A 22 5.82 4.13 -8.29
C LYS A 22 6.93 4.62 -9.23
N GLY A 23 6.79 5.83 -9.80
CA GLY A 23 7.77 6.43 -10.70
C GLY A 23 8.93 7.13 -10.01
N LEU A 24 8.92 7.22 -8.67
CA LEU A 24 9.97 7.88 -7.88
C LEU A 24 11.17 6.94 -7.65
N GLU A 25 12.35 7.51 -7.39
CA GLU A 25 13.51 6.75 -6.96
C GLU A 25 13.31 6.26 -5.52
N GLY A 26 13.23 4.94 -5.34
CA GLY A 26 12.90 4.32 -4.05
C GLY A 26 11.43 4.54 -3.64
N PRO A 27 10.45 4.09 -4.44
CA PRO A 27 9.04 4.48 -4.30
C PRO A 27 8.36 3.88 -3.06
N LEU A 28 8.94 2.83 -2.46
CA LEU A 28 8.35 2.11 -1.34
C LEU A 28 8.12 3.00 -0.11
N LEU A 29 9.11 3.82 0.27
CA LEU A 29 9.01 4.68 1.46
C LEU A 29 7.98 5.81 1.25
N PRO A 30 7.99 6.58 0.15
CA PRO A 30 6.92 7.54 -0.18
C PRO A 30 5.53 6.90 -0.20
N ILE A 31 5.38 5.70 -0.76
CA ILE A 31 4.11 4.98 -0.79
C ILE A 31 3.62 4.65 0.62
N LEU A 32 4.49 4.12 1.49
CA LEU A 32 4.15 3.84 2.89
C LEU A 32 3.74 5.11 3.63
N HIS A 33 4.45 6.23 3.40
CA HIS A 33 4.09 7.53 3.96
C HIS A 33 2.71 8.00 3.46
N GLY A 34 2.44 7.96 2.16
CA GLY A 34 1.14 8.38 1.59
C GLY A 34 -0.02 7.53 2.10
N ILE A 35 0.17 6.21 2.23
CA ILE A 35 -0.82 5.30 2.83
C ILE A 35 -1.04 5.65 4.31
N GLN A 36 0.03 5.90 5.07
CA GLN A 36 -0.09 6.29 6.47
C GLN A 36 -0.78 7.65 6.63
N GLU A 37 -0.57 8.60 5.72
CA GLU A 37 -1.27 9.89 5.72
C GLU A 37 -2.77 9.74 5.38
N GLU A 38 -3.12 8.88 4.43
CA GLU A 38 -4.51 8.62 4.02
C GLU A 38 -5.31 7.86 5.10
N PHE A 39 -4.74 6.82 5.71
CA PHE A 39 -5.45 5.95 6.66
C PHE A 39 -5.07 6.16 8.13
N GLY A 40 -4.12 7.06 8.42
CA GLY A 40 -3.54 7.27 9.76
C GLY A 40 -2.61 6.13 10.24
N HIS A 41 -2.49 5.04 9.48
CA HIS A 41 -1.64 3.87 9.73
C HIS A 41 -1.47 3.08 8.43
N VAL A 42 -0.57 2.10 8.37
CA VAL A 42 -0.42 1.21 7.21
C VAL A 42 -1.28 -0.05 7.42
N PRO A 43 -2.45 -0.20 6.78
CA PRO A 43 -3.28 -1.38 6.94
C PRO A 43 -2.63 -2.61 6.29
N GLN A 44 -2.84 -3.79 6.88
CA GLN A 44 -2.25 -5.03 6.36
C GLN A 44 -2.77 -5.40 4.96
N ASP A 45 -4.01 -5.02 4.64
CA ASP A 45 -4.61 -5.21 3.32
C ASP A 45 -3.94 -4.35 2.23
N ALA A 46 -3.23 -3.28 2.59
CA ALA A 46 -2.46 -2.47 1.64
C ALA A 46 -1.15 -3.13 1.22
N LEU A 47 -0.52 -3.92 2.10
CA LEU A 47 0.77 -4.57 1.84
C LEU A 47 0.80 -5.43 0.55
N PRO A 48 -0.18 -6.31 0.27
CA PRO A 48 -0.19 -7.06 -0.98
C PRO A 48 -0.37 -6.16 -2.22
N VAL A 49 -1.10 -5.05 -2.10
CA VAL A 49 -1.31 -4.10 -3.20
C VAL A 49 -0.02 -3.34 -3.53
N ILE A 50 0.75 -2.94 -2.51
CA ILE A 50 2.06 -2.31 -2.68
C ILE A 50 3.04 -3.30 -3.33
N ALA A 51 3.08 -4.54 -2.84
CA ALA A 51 3.95 -5.59 -3.36
C ALA A 51 3.66 -5.86 -4.85
N ASP A 52 2.38 -5.99 -5.22
CA ASP A 52 1.95 -6.18 -6.60
C ASP A 52 2.31 -4.97 -7.49
N GLY A 53 1.97 -3.75 -7.06
CA GLY A 53 2.20 -2.55 -7.86
C GLY A 53 3.67 -2.14 -8.03
N LEU A 54 4.54 -2.55 -7.11
CA LEU A 54 5.99 -2.36 -7.21
C LEU A 54 6.74 -3.57 -7.76
N ASN A 55 6.03 -4.67 -8.07
CA ASN A 55 6.62 -5.96 -8.46
C ASN A 55 7.68 -6.44 -7.45
N LEU A 56 7.39 -6.28 -6.16
CA LEU A 56 8.23 -6.66 -5.03
C LEU A 56 7.65 -7.88 -4.31
N SER A 57 8.51 -8.62 -3.62
CA SER A 57 8.08 -9.68 -2.73
C SER A 57 7.50 -9.09 -1.44
N ARG A 58 6.53 -9.79 -0.82
CA ARG A 58 6.02 -9.41 0.51
C ARG A 58 7.16 -9.28 1.54
N ALA A 59 8.19 -10.12 1.45
CA ALA A 59 9.37 -10.06 2.30
C ALA A 59 10.16 -8.75 2.15
N GLU A 60 10.23 -8.20 0.94
CA GLU A 60 10.92 -6.92 0.68
C GLU A 60 10.11 -5.75 1.26
N VAL A 61 8.79 -5.77 1.10
CA VAL A 61 7.90 -4.77 1.72
C VAL A 61 7.95 -4.85 3.25
N HIS A 62 7.87 -6.05 3.83
CA HIS A 62 7.97 -6.25 5.27
C HIS A 62 9.33 -5.85 5.84
N GLY A 63 10.42 -6.06 5.08
CA GLY A 63 11.77 -5.69 5.50
C GLY A 63 12.01 -4.18 5.65
N VAL A 64 11.15 -3.34 5.07
CA VAL A 64 11.22 -1.87 5.19
C VAL A 64 10.31 -1.33 6.30
N VAL A 65 9.31 -2.11 6.72
CA VAL A 65 8.38 -1.75 7.80
C VAL A 65 8.87 -2.20 9.18
N THR A 66 9.84 -3.13 9.26
CA THR A 66 10.40 -3.63 10.52
C THR A 66 11.47 -2.74 11.13
#